data_AF-Q6SHB9-F1
#
_entry.id   AF-Q6SHB9-F1
#
_cell.length_a   1.000
_cell.length_b   1.000
_cell.length_c   1.000
_cell.angle_alpha   90.00
_cell.angle_beta   90.00
_cell.angle_gamma   90.00
#
_symmetry.space_group_name_H-M   'P 1'
#
loop_
_entity.id
_entity.type
_entity.pdbx_description
1 polymer ?
#
loop_
_entity_poly.entity_id
_entity_poly.type
_entity_poly.pdbx_seq_one_letter_code
_entity_poly.pdbx_strand_id
1 'polypeptide(L)'
;MSDKIILSNIKKPEIHYCLKCVYPNNSAVTLSFDENFICSGCSVSKEKNKINYSERKKLLLDLFKKYENKGNQLYDCIIPVSGGKDSFFQAHIIKELGYNALLVTYNANNYSDTGLKNVQKMREAFGFDHIFFTPAVKTLKKLNRLGMLVMGDMNWHAHLGIFTYPIKVAVEKNIPLIIWGEHGRSDLGGMFSYDDFIEFSFRHRVEHDGRGYDWYHMLEIANKFGEKLSKKEMDPWIYPSDDEIDRVGVRGIYIANYIYWEANEHIKLIKKKYGFLESSEPFERTYRKASNLDDIHENGIHDYLKFVKFGYGRASDHGSKDIRAKKITRMQAIKEVKKRDYIKSKDLKRWLKYVGWTEKKFDAVSDTFRDQRTWWIKNGKWMKNNIWGKPSSYGKVYLPKDQWSKFYIEK
;
A
#
# COMPACT_ATOMS: atom_id res chain seq x y z
N MET A 1 18.69 44.85 7.43
CA MET A 1 17.50 44.87 8.31
C MET A 1 17.28 43.46 8.80
N SER A 2 17.15 43.33 10.11
CA SER A 2 17.14 42.09 10.88
C SER A 2 16.06 41.11 10.43
N ASP A 3 16.46 39.95 9.89
CA ASP A 3 15.62 38.76 9.83
C ASP A 3 15.43 38.21 11.25
N LYS A 4 14.52 38.84 12.00
CA LYS A 4 13.88 38.19 13.14
C LYS A 4 13.07 37.04 12.59
N ILE A 5 13.71 35.87 12.51
CA ILE A 5 13.04 34.58 12.41
C ILE A 5 11.96 34.60 13.49
N ILE A 6 10.71 34.63 13.06
CA ILE A 6 9.56 34.34 13.91
C ILE A 6 9.87 32.96 14.48
N LEU A 7 10.33 32.89 15.73
CA LEU A 7 10.29 31.67 16.53
C LEU A 7 8.80 31.34 16.61
N SER A 8 8.32 30.53 15.67
CA SER A 8 7.01 29.95 15.75
C SER A 8 6.93 29.30 17.13
N ASN A 9 5.84 29.53 17.85
CA ASN A 9 5.56 28.83 19.10
C ASN A 9 5.28 27.36 18.76
N ILE A 10 6.33 26.61 18.42
CA ILE A 10 6.25 25.18 18.10
C ILE A 10 5.78 24.49 19.37
N LYS A 11 4.54 24.00 19.34
CA LYS A 11 3.97 23.29 20.47
C LYS A 11 4.49 21.86 20.50
N LYS A 12 4.57 21.29 21.70
CA LYS A 12 4.84 19.87 21.85
C LYS A 12 3.72 19.09 21.12
N PRO A 13 4.06 18.07 20.31
CA PRO A 13 3.05 17.38 19.51
C PRO A 13 2.09 16.55 20.35
N GLU A 14 0.81 16.57 20.00
CA GLU A 14 -0.23 15.76 20.62
C GLU A 14 -0.81 14.78 19.60
N ILE A 15 -0.89 13.50 19.97
CA ILE A 15 -1.41 12.42 19.12
C ILE A 15 -2.60 11.79 19.84
N HIS A 16 -3.73 11.74 19.16
CA HIS A 16 -4.91 11.04 19.63
C HIS A 16 -5.08 9.74 18.86
N TYR A 17 -5.59 8.72 19.55
CA TYR A 17 -5.82 7.40 18.97
C TYR A 17 -7.31 7.07 19.02
N CYS A 18 -7.79 6.39 17.99
CA CYS A 18 -9.16 5.93 17.93
C CYS A 18 -9.50 5.08 19.17
N LEU A 19 -10.65 5.34 19.78
CA LEU A 19 -11.08 4.60 20.98
C LEU A 19 -11.50 3.16 20.66
N LYS A 20 -11.88 2.86 19.41
CA LYS A 20 -12.25 1.50 18.97
C LYS A 20 -11.11 0.69 18.37
N CYS A 21 -10.15 1.32 17.69
CA CYS A 21 -8.99 0.62 17.12
C CYS A 21 -7.67 1.17 17.64
N VAL A 22 -6.60 1.12 16.84
CA VAL A 22 -5.27 1.61 17.23
C VAL A 22 -4.71 2.67 16.28
N TYR A 23 -5.50 3.16 15.32
CA TYR A 23 -5.07 4.23 14.42
C TYR A 23 -4.93 5.58 15.14
N PRO A 24 -3.86 6.33 14.86
CA PRO A 24 -3.72 7.70 15.33
C PRO A 24 -4.39 8.71 14.38
N ASN A 25 -4.63 9.93 14.86
CA ASN A 25 -5.21 11.05 14.11
C ASN A 25 -4.30 11.62 13.02
N ASN A 26 -2.98 11.39 13.11
CA ASN A 26 -1.96 11.78 12.13
C ASN A 26 -1.67 10.66 11.11
N SER A 27 -2.61 9.73 10.91
CA SER A 27 -2.47 8.59 9.99
C SER A 27 -2.17 9.02 8.55
N ALA A 28 -1.34 8.25 7.84
CA ALA A 28 -1.09 8.39 6.41
C ALA A 28 -2.29 7.95 5.55
N VAL A 29 -3.14 7.10 6.13
CA VAL A 29 -4.47 6.81 5.60
C VAL A 29 -5.40 7.93 6.05
N THR A 30 -6.09 8.57 5.10
CA THR A 30 -7.08 9.60 5.38
C THR A 30 -8.14 9.05 6.34
N LEU A 31 -8.21 9.62 7.54
CA LEU A 31 -9.17 9.29 8.58
C LEU A 31 -9.81 10.59 9.06
N SER A 32 -11.14 10.58 9.20
CA SER A 32 -11.84 11.55 10.04
C SER A 32 -12.18 10.93 11.38
N PHE A 33 -12.38 11.75 12.42
CA PHE A 33 -12.77 11.31 13.75
C PHE A 33 -14.10 11.97 14.10
N ASP A 34 -15.02 11.20 14.66
CA ASP A 34 -16.26 11.74 15.22
C ASP A 34 -16.04 12.35 16.62
N GLU A 35 -17.09 12.96 17.17
CA GLU A 35 -17.12 13.53 18.52
C GLU A 35 -16.81 12.52 19.64
N ASN A 36 -16.94 11.22 19.37
CA ASN A 36 -16.61 10.13 20.28
C ASN A 36 -15.19 9.58 20.06
N PHE A 37 -14.36 10.28 19.27
CA PHE A 37 -13.00 9.87 18.90
C PHE A 37 -12.94 8.48 18.23
N ILE A 38 -13.95 8.14 17.44
CA ILE A 38 -13.99 6.95 16.59
C ILE A 38 -13.61 7.36 15.17
N CYS A 39 -12.61 6.70 14.59
CA CYS A 39 -12.17 6.99 13.23
C CYS A 39 -13.16 6.47 12.17
N SER A 40 -13.25 7.15 11.02
CA SER A 40 -14.07 6.80 9.85
C SER A 40 -13.96 5.33 9.45
N GLY A 41 -12.75 4.76 9.43
CA GLY A 41 -12.56 3.34 9.08
C GLY A 41 -13.27 2.35 10.03
N CYS A 42 -13.44 2.70 11.31
CA CYS A 42 -14.23 1.88 12.26
C CYS A 42 -15.73 2.06 12.07
N SER A 43 -16.17 3.24 11.61
CA SER A 43 -17.57 3.53 11.32
C SER A 43 -18.01 2.81 10.05
N VAL A 44 -17.30 3.04 8.95
CA VAL A 44 -17.57 2.43 7.64
C VAL A 44 -17.44 0.90 7.66
N SER A 45 -16.52 0.33 8.45
CA SER A 45 -16.41 -1.15 8.52
C SER A 45 -17.69 -1.86 8.99
N LYS A 46 -18.59 -1.15 9.68
CA LYS A 46 -19.87 -1.73 10.14
C LYS A 46 -20.87 -1.90 9.00
N GLU A 47 -20.74 -1.13 7.93
CA GLU A 47 -21.62 -1.19 6.75
C GLU A 47 -21.53 -2.57 6.08
N LYS A 48 -20.36 -3.21 6.09
CA LYS A 48 -20.16 -4.56 5.55
C LYS A 48 -21.20 -5.57 6.01
N ASN A 49 -21.68 -5.45 7.25
CA ASN A 49 -22.64 -6.39 7.84
C ASN A 49 -24.11 -6.13 7.43
N LYS A 50 -24.38 -4.98 6.80
CA LYS A 50 -25.73 -4.57 6.37
C LYS A 50 -25.98 -4.85 4.89
N ILE A 51 -24.92 -5.15 4.14
CA ILE A 51 -24.97 -5.32 2.69
C ILE A 51 -25.57 -6.68 2.31
N ASN A 52 -26.51 -6.67 1.35
CA ASN A 52 -27.00 -7.88 0.71
C ASN A 52 -26.05 -8.35 -0.40
N TYR A 53 -25.06 -9.19 -0.06
CA TYR A 53 -24.10 -9.69 -1.05
C TYR A 53 -24.69 -10.68 -2.06
N SER A 54 -25.86 -11.26 -1.79
CA SER A 54 -26.54 -12.08 -2.81
C SER A 54 -27.01 -11.21 -3.97
N GLU A 55 -27.59 -10.06 -3.66
CA GLU A 55 -27.98 -9.06 -4.65
C GLU A 55 -26.77 -8.43 -5.34
N ARG A 56 -25.74 -8.03 -4.58
CA ARG A 56 -24.53 -7.49 -5.19
C ARG A 56 -23.80 -8.50 -6.09
N LYS A 57 -23.83 -9.80 -5.77
CA LYS A 57 -23.33 -10.84 -6.68
C LYS A 57 -24.11 -10.88 -8.00
N LYS A 58 -25.43 -10.64 -8.00
CA LYS A 58 -26.22 -10.51 -9.24
C LYS A 58 -25.77 -9.29 -10.06
N LEU A 59 -25.54 -8.15 -9.39
CA LEU A 59 -25.00 -6.95 -10.07
C LEU A 59 -23.65 -7.22 -10.74
N LEU A 60 -22.78 -8.03 -10.12
CA LEU A 60 -21.51 -8.43 -10.73
C LEU A 60 -21.73 -9.29 -11.98
N LEU A 61 -22.62 -10.28 -11.91
CA LEU A 61 -22.95 -11.12 -13.08
C LEU A 61 -23.56 -10.29 -14.22
N ASP A 62 -24.47 -9.39 -13.91
CA ASP A 62 -25.07 -8.50 -14.90
C ASP A 62 -24.05 -7.51 -15.49
N LEU A 63 -23.02 -7.13 -14.72
CA LEU A 63 -21.90 -6.37 -15.25
C LEU A 63 -21.10 -7.18 -16.26
N PHE A 64 -20.71 -8.42 -15.93
CA PHE A 64 -19.97 -9.28 -16.85
C PHE A 64 -20.75 -9.54 -18.15
N LYS A 65 -22.07 -9.79 -18.07
CA LYS A 65 -22.94 -9.93 -19.25
C LYS A 65 -22.87 -8.72 -20.19
N LYS A 66 -22.72 -7.50 -19.67
CA LYS A 66 -22.57 -6.28 -20.49
C LYS A 66 -21.25 -6.21 -21.26
N TYR A 67 -20.26 -7.03 -20.88
CA TYR A 67 -18.96 -7.14 -21.54
C TYR A 67 -18.81 -8.42 -22.37
N GLU A 68 -19.79 -9.33 -22.33
CA GLU A 68 -19.81 -10.48 -23.24
C GLU A 68 -19.71 -10.00 -24.69
N ASN A 69 -18.80 -10.63 -25.44
CA ASN A 69 -18.48 -10.29 -26.84
C ASN A 69 -17.90 -8.88 -27.08
N LYS A 70 -17.50 -8.13 -26.03
CA LYS A 70 -16.82 -6.85 -26.19
C LYS A 70 -15.31 -7.00 -26.08
N GLY A 71 -14.60 -6.57 -27.12
CA GLY A 71 -13.15 -6.56 -27.14
C GLY A 71 -12.56 -7.96 -27.37
N ASN A 72 -11.67 -8.38 -26.48
CA ASN A 72 -10.94 -9.64 -26.56
C ASN A 72 -11.88 -10.85 -26.49
N GLN A 73 -11.73 -11.80 -27.42
CA GLN A 73 -12.57 -13.00 -27.49
C GLN A 73 -12.03 -14.17 -26.65
N LEU A 74 -10.81 -14.05 -26.13
CA LEU A 74 -10.15 -15.08 -25.34
C LEU A 74 -10.31 -14.84 -23.84
N TYR A 75 -10.24 -13.58 -23.39
CA TYR A 75 -10.29 -13.22 -21.97
C TYR A 75 -11.45 -12.28 -21.66
N ASP A 76 -12.23 -12.64 -20.66
CA ASP A 76 -13.37 -11.84 -20.18
C ASP A 76 -12.93 -10.65 -19.33
N CYS A 77 -11.78 -10.76 -18.65
CA CYS A 77 -11.24 -9.70 -17.81
C CYS A 77 -9.73 -9.85 -17.56
N ILE A 78 -9.12 -8.78 -17.07
CA ILE A 78 -7.79 -8.83 -16.45
C ILE A 78 -7.93 -8.90 -14.93
N ILE A 79 -7.11 -9.74 -14.31
CA ILE A 79 -6.88 -9.71 -12.86
C ILE A 79 -5.42 -9.30 -12.61
N PRO A 80 -5.18 -8.11 -12.06
CA PRO A 80 -3.89 -7.73 -11.55
C PRO A 80 -3.55 -8.60 -10.34
N VAL A 81 -2.45 -9.36 -10.40
CA VAL A 81 -2.10 -10.32 -9.35
C VAL A 81 -0.68 -10.14 -8.84
N SER A 82 -0.52 -10.32 -7.53
CA SER A 82 0.79 -10.40 -6.88
C SER A 82 1.15 -11.82 -6.44
N GLY A 83 0.20 -12.76 -6.49
CA GLY A 83 0.33 -14.08 -5.86
C GLY A 83 0.03 -14.07 -4.35
N GLY A 84 -0.41 -12.93 -3.82
CA GLY A 84 -0.90 -12.83 -2.45
C GLY A 84 -2.29 -13.45 -2.27
N LYS A 85 -2.73 -13.49 -1.00
CA LYS A 85 -4.01 -14.07 -0.61
C LYS A 85 -5.22 -13.50 -1.35
N ASP A 86 -5.20 -12.19 -1.60
CA ASP A 86 -6.31 -11.46 -2.19
C ASP A 86 -6.38 -11.74 -3.70
N SER A 87 -5.22 -11.82 -4.37
CA SER A 87 -5.13 -12.23 -5.78
C SER A 87 -5.64 -13.66 -6.00
N PHE A 88 -5.31 -14.60 -5.11
CA PHE A 88 -5.88 -15.96 -5.17
C PHE A 88 -7.39 -15.95 -4.97
N PHE A 89 -7.91 -15.11 -4.06
CA PHE A 89 -9.34 -15.01 -3.83
C PHE A 89 -10.08 -14.36 -5.01
N GLN A 90 -9.52 -13.32 -5.63
CA GLN A 90 -10.06 -12.73 -6.87
C GLN A 90 -10.15 -13.79 -7.97
N ALA A 91 -9.03 -14.47 -8.27
CA ALA A 91 -8.99 -15.50 -9.30
C ALA A 91 -9.94 -16.67 -8.98
N HIS A 92 -10.04 -17.04 -7.70
CA HIS A 92 -11.00 -18.04 -7.24
C HIS A 92 -12.44 -17.67 -7.58
N ILE A 93 -12.87 -16.47 -7.23
CA ILE A 93 -14.24 -16.02 -7.49
C ILE A 93 -14.49 -15.95 -9.00
N ILE A 94 -13.60 -15.34 -9.78
CA ILE A 94 -13.77 -15.24 -11.24
C ILE A 94 -13.87 -16.63 -11.88
N LYS A 95 -13.04 -17.59 -11.44
CA LYS A 95 -13.12 -18.97 -11.90
C LYS A 95 -14.42 -19.66 -11.50
N GLU A 96 -14.91 -19.48 -10.27
CA GLU A 96 -16.18 -20.04 -9.81
C GLU A 96 -17.39 -19.45 -10.55
N LEU A 97 -17.28 -18.23 -11.06
CA LEU A 97 -18.30 -17.60 -11.91
C LEU A 97 -18.26 -18.08 -13.37
N GLY A 98 -17.25 -18.87 -13.76
CA GLY A 98 -17.12 -19.44 -15.10
C GLY A 98 -16.39 -18.55 -16.11
N TYR A 99 -15.80 -17.44 -15.69
CA TYR A 99 -15.08 -16.51 -16.57
C TYR A 99 -13.60 -16.88 -16.73
N ASN A 100 -13.03 -16.53 -17.88
CA ASN A 100 -11.62 -16.69 -18.22
C ASN A 100 -10.85 -15.37 -18.05
N ALA A 101 -9.90 -15.34 -17.13
CA ALA A 101 -9.11 -14.15 -16.84
C ALA A 101 -7.70 -14.21 -17.44
N LEU A 102 -7.17 -13.04 -17.82
CA LEU A 102 -5.73 -12.83 -18.01
C LEU A 102 -5.12 -12.30 -16.71
N LEU A 103 -4.22 -13.08 -16.11
CA LEU A 103 -3.45 -12.62 -14.96
C LEU A 103 -2.36 -11.67 -15.41
N VAL A 104 -2.17 -10.55 -14.71
CA VAL A 104 -1.09 -9.59 -15.01
C VAL A 104 -0.36 -9.22 -13.73
N THR A 105 0.96 -9.43 -13.72
CA THR A 105 1.84 -9.05 -12.60
C THR A 105 2.85 -8.01 -13.05
N TYR A 106 2.99 -6.96 -12.24
CA TYR A 106 4.16 -6.09 -12.25
C TYR A 106 5.13 -6.56 -11.15
N ASN A 107 6.33 -6.99 -11.52
CA ASN A 107 7.36 -7.42 -10.59
C ASN A 107 8.30 -6.28 -10.22
N ALA A 108 8.23 -5.82 -8.97
CA ALA A 108 9.10 -4.80 -8.39
C ALA A 108 10.55 -5.26 -8.13
N ASN A 109 10.90 -6.50 -8.51
CA ASN A 109 12.16 -7.17 -8.23
C ASN A 109 12.37 -7.44 -6.73
N ASN A 110 11.31 -7.65 -5.95
CA ASN A 110 11.37 -7.77 -4.48
C ASN A 110 10.67 -9.02 -3.91
N TYR A 111 10.26 -9.98 -4.75
CA TYR A 111 9.57 -11.18 -4.30
C TYR A 111 10.35 -11.93 -3.21
N SER A 112 9.63 -12.38 -2.18
CA SER A 112 10.12 -13.49 -1.34
C SER A 112 10.04 -14.80 -2.12
N ASP A 113 10.85 -15.79 -1.73
CA ASP A 113 10.78 -17.14 -2.33
C ASP A 113 9.37 -17.73 -2.22
N THR A 114 8.70 -17.52 -1.08
CA THR A 114 7.31 -17.94 -0.85
C THR A 114 6.36 -17.22 -1.79
N GLY A 115 6.48 -15.90 -1.93
CA GLY A 115 5.64 -15.11 -2.83
C GLY A 115 5.80 -15.52 -4.29
N LEU A 116 7.03 -15.78 -4.73
CA LEU A 116 7.32 -16.20 -6.10
C LEU A 116 6.72 -17.58 -6.40
N LYS A 117 6.84 -18.52 -5.46
CA LYS A 117 6.18 -19.83 -5.57
C LYS A 117 4.65 -19.70 -5.64
N ASN A 118 4.07 -18.82 -4.82
CA ASN A 118 2.62 -18.60 -4.82
C ASN A 118 2.14 -18.00 -6.13
N VAL A 119 2.81 -16.97 -6.67
CA VAL A 119 2.36 -16.34 -7.92
C VAL A 119 2.48 -17.29 -9.12
N GLN A 120 3.54 -18.10 -9.19
CA GLN A 120 3.71 -19.12 -10.23
C GLN A 120 2.62 -20.20 -10.18
N LYS A 121 2.21 -20.59 -8.97
CA LYS A 121 1.16 -21.60 -8.72
C LYS A 121 -0.21 -21.17 -9.21
N MET A 122 -0.50 -19.87 -9.33
CA MET A 122 -1.81 -19.40 -9.77
C MET A 122 -2.21 -19.98 -11.14
N ARG A 123 -1.27 -20.12 -12.06
CA ARG A 123 -1.54 -20.71 -13.39
C ARG A 123 -2.05 -22.14 -13.28
N GLU A 124 -1.37 -22.96 -12.50
CA GLU A 124 -1.74 -24.35 -12.25
C GLU A 124 -3.08 -24.46 -11.50
N ALA A 125 -3.32 -23.56 -10.55
CA ALA A 125 -4.52 -23.56 -9.73
C ALA A 125 -5.80 -23.16 -10.48
N PHE A 126 -5.71 -22.24 -11.44
CA PHE A 126 -6.88 -21.64 -12.08
C PHE A 126 -6.99 -21.93 -13.58
N GLY A 127 -5.90 -22.34 -14.23
CA GLY A 127 -5.83 -22.50 -15.69
C GLY A 127 -5.96 -21.18 -16.44
N PHE A 128 -5.52 -20.07 -15.81
CA PHE A 128 -5.49 -18.75 -16.43
C PHE A 128 -4.10 -18.45 -16.98
N ASP A 129 -4.05 -17.78 -18.14
CA ASP A 129 -2.80 -17.26 -18.69
C ASP A 129 -2.25 -16.13 -17.82
N HIS A 130 -0.94 -15.91 -17.90
CA HIS A 130 -0.27 -14.96 -17.01
C HIS A 130 0.85 -14.21 -17.71
N ILE A 131 0.71 -12.89 -17.76
CA ILE A 131 1.79 -11.96 -18.11
C ILE A 131 2.52 -11.54 -16.84
N PHE A 132 3.79 -11.91 -16.74
CA PHE A 132 4.66 -11.56 -15.62
C PHE A 132 5.74 -10.57 -16.07
N PHE A 133 5.52 -9.28 -15.83
CA PHE A 133 6.38 -8.22 -16.32
C PHE A 133 7.46 -7.81 -15.33
N THR A 134 8.68 -7.63 -15.83
CA THR A 134 9.87 -7.29 -15.05
C THR A 134 10.57 -6.05 -15.65
N PRO A 135 10.47 -4.87 -15.00
CA PRO A 135 11.21 -3.70 -15.45
C PRO A 135 12.73 -3.88 -15.31
N ALA A 136 13.48 -3.12 -16.11
CA ALA A 136 14.93 -3.12 -16.04
C ALA A 136 15.44 -2.75 -14.63
N VAL A 137 16.24 -3.63 -14.03
CA VAL A 137 16.79 -3.45 -12.67
C VAL A 137 17.58 -2.15 -12.51
N LYS A 138 18.30 -1.71 -13.55
CA LYS A 138 19.02 -0.42 -13.54
C LYS A 138 18.05 0.74 -13.32
N THR A 139 16.91 0.77 -14.01
CA THR A 139 15.86 1.78 -13.83
C THR A 139 15.24 1.70 -12.44
N LEU A 140 14.92 0.49 -11.96
CA LEU A 140 14.37 0.28 -10.62
C LEU A 140 15.27 0.83 -9.51
N LYS A 141 16.58 0.64 -9.60
CA LYS A 141 17.53 1.21 -8.63
C LYS A 141 17.50 2.74 -8.58
N LYS A 142 17.40 3.40 -9.74
CA LYS A 142 17.27 4.87 -9.82
C LYS A 142 15.96 5.32 -9.17
N LEU A 143 14.85 4.69 -9.53
CA LEU A 143 13.53 5.02 -8.99
C LEU A 143 13.40 4.71 -7.49
N ASN A 144 14.07 3.68 -6.97
CA ASN A 144 14.14 3.42 -5.53
C ASN A 144 14.81 4.56 -4.77
N ARG A 145 15.93 5.06 -5.29
CA ARG A 145 16.63 6.20 -4.69
C ARG A 145 15.81 7.47 -4.79
N LEU A 146 15.17 7.73 -5.94
CA LEU A 146 14.30 8.89 -6.12
C LEU A 146 13.09 8.84 -5.20
N GLY A 147 12.38 7.71 -5.10
CA GLY A 147 11.25 7.56 -4.17
C GLY A 147 11.67 7.86 -2.73
N MET A 148 12.83 7.33 -2.30
CA MET A 148 13.36 7.63 -0.98
C MET A 148 13.70 9.11 -0.78
N LEU A 149 14.30 9.77 -1.78
CA LEU A 149 14.74 11.17 -1.69
C LEU A 149 13.59 12.19 -1.81
N VAL A 150 12.56 11.86 -2.58
CA VAL A 150 11.44 12.77 -2.87
C VAL A 150 10.35 12.67 -1.82
N MET A 151 10.04 11.43 -1.41
CA MET A 151 8.87 11.18 -0.59
C MET A 151 9.14 10.23 0.56
N GLY A 152 10.38 9.86 0.88
CA GLY A 152 10.67 8.98 2.02
C GLY A 152 9.98 7.63 1.88
N ASP A 153 9.96 7.10 0.65
CA ASP A 153 9.41 5.80 0.32
C ASP A 153 10.05 5.26 -0.95
N MET A 154 10.84 4.21 -0.80
CA MET A 154 11.61 3.65 -1.90
C MET A 154 10.74 2.93 -2.95
N ASN A 155 9.50 2.58 -2.63
CA ASN A 155 8.65 1.74 -3.48
C ASN A 155 7.72 2.52 -4.43
N TRP A 156 7.94 3.82 -4.66
CA TRP A 156 7.12 4.62 -5.61
C TRP A 156 6.88 3.93 -6.95
N HIS A 157 7.93 3.34 -7.53
CA HIS A 157 7.81 2.66 -8.82
C HIS A 157 6.89 1.44 -8.75
N ALA A 158 6.81 0.75 -7.60
CA ALA A 158 5.92 -0.38 -7.42
C ALA A 158 4.48 0.13 -7.28
N HIS A 159 4.26 1.16 -6.46
CA HIS A 159 2.94 1.77 -6.28
C HIS A 159 2.34 2.26 -7.61
N LEU A 160 3.11 2.91 -8.48
CA LEU A 160 2.60 3.30 -9.81
C LEU A 160 2.53 2.12 -10.77
N GLY A 161 3.54 1.25 -10.77
CA GLY A 161 3.68 0.16 -11.73
C GLY A 161 2.53 -0.83 -11.67
N ILE A 162 2.10 -1.23 -10.47
CA ILE A 162 0.99 -2.19 -10.28
C ILE A 162 -0.36 -1.65 -10.77
N PHE A 163 -0.54 -0.33 -10.81
CA PHE A 163 -1.77 0.29 -11.32
C PHE A 163 -1.65 0.76 -12.77
N THR A 164 -0.45 0.82 -13.33
CA THR A 164 -0.25 1.27 -14.73
C THR A 164 -0.15 0.09 -15.68
N TYR A 165 0.69 -0.87 -15.35
CA TYR A 165 1.05 -1.93 -16.29
C TYR A 165 -0.13 -2.83 -16.67
N PRO A 166 -1.01 -3.26 -15.73
CA PRO A 166 -2.20 -4.02 -16.10
C PRO A 166 -3.17 -3.25 -17.01
N ILE A 167 -3.21 -1.91 -16.89
CA ILE A 167 -4.06 -1.06 -17.73
C ILE A 167 -3.46 -0.91 -19.14
N LYS A 168 -2.13 -0.79 -19.26
CA LYS A 168 -1.46 -0.89 -20.56
C LYS A 168 -1.80 -2.22 -21.24
N VAL A 169 -1.69 -3.34 -20.53
CA VAL A 169 -2.05 -4.66 -21.07
C VAL A 169 -3.53 -4.73 -21.47
N ALA A 170 -4.43 -4.11 -20.69
CA ALA A 170 -5.85 -4.03 -21.03
C ALA A 170 -6.08 -3.35 -22.39
N VAL A 171 -5.44 -2.20 -22.61
CA VAL A 171 -5.50 -1.45 -23.87
C VAL A 171 -4.88 -2.26 -25.02
N GLU A 172 -3.68 -2.80 -24.82
CA GLU A 172 -2.92 -3.56 -25.83
C GLU A 172 -3.64 -4.84 -26.27
N LYS A 173 -4.32 -5.51 -25.33
CA LYS A 173 -5.06 -6.76 -25.59
C LYS A 173 -6.54 -6.54 -25.87
N ASN A 174 -7.01 -5.30 -25.87
CA ASN A 174 -8.42 -4.93 -26.01
C ASN A 174 -9.34 -5.62 -24.99
N ILE A 175 -8.91 -5.72 -23.73
CA ILE A 175 -9.69 -6.31 -22.64
C ILE A 175 -10.30 -5.17 -21.82
N PRO A 176 -11.63 -4.92 -21.91
CA PRO A 176 -12.24 -3.72 -21.33
C PRO A 176 -12.43 -3.79 -19.81
N LEU A 177 -12.47 -4.98 -19.21
CA LEU A 177 -12.78 -5.13 -17.79
C LEU A 177 -11.54 -5.54 -16.97
N ILE A 178 -11.25 -4.78 -15.92
CA ILE A 178 -10.20 -5.08 -14.94
C ILE A 178 -10.84 -5.31 -13.56
N ILE A 179 -10.44 -6.40 -12.90
CA ILE A 179 -10.94 -6.80 -11.58
C ILE A 179 -9.85 -6.59 -10.53
N TRP A 180 -9.94 -5.49 -9.79
CA TRP A 180 -9.14 -5.23 -8.60
C TRP A 180 -9.73 -5.94 -7.36
N GLY A 181 -8.94 -6.05 -6.29
CA GLY A 181 -9.36 -6.70 -5.04
C GLY A 181 -10.30 -5.80 -4.23
N GLU A 182 -9.77 -5.23 -3.15
CA GLU A 182 -10.43 -4.17 -2.39
C GLU A 182 -9.89 -2.77 -2.72
N HIS A 183 -10.75 -1.76 -2.56
CA HIS A 183 -10.28 -0.38 -2.49
C HIS A 183 -9.67 -0.11 -1.10
N GLY A 184 -8.33 -0.17 -1.02
CA GLY A 184 -7.60 -0.16 0.26
C GLY A 184 -7.87 1.07 1.14
N ARG A 185 -8.11 2.24 0.57
CA ARG A 185 -8.42 3.47 1.32
C ARG A 185 -9.83 3.43 1.94
N SER A 186 -10.80 2.80 1.30
CA SER A 186 -12.12 2.55 1.91
C SER A 186 -12.03 1.48 2.99
N ASP A 187 -11.34 0.37 2.73
CA ASP A 187 -11.26 -0.75 3.68
C ASP A 187 -10.46 -0.40 4.95
N LEU A 188 -9.35 0.33 4.82
CA LEU A 188 -8.55 0.79 5.95
C LEU A 188 -9.08 2.09 6.57
N GLY A 189 -9.34 3.09 5.73
CA GLY A 189 -9.61 4.47 6.11
C GLY A 189 -11.08 4.83 6.25
N GLY A 190 -11.98 4.05 5.65
CA GLY A 190 -13.39 4.45 5.53
C GLY A 190 -13.54 5.77 4.78
N MET A 191 -12.75 5.94 3.71
CA MET A 191 -12.78 7.16 2.87
C MET A 191 -14.11 7.32 2.12
N PHE A 192 -14.70 6.20 1.71
CA PHE A 192 -15.98 6.12 1.01
C PHE A 192 -16.86 5.07 1.67
N SER A 193 -18.17 5.21 1.52
CA SER A 193 -19.13 4.17 1.89
C SER A 193 -18.98 2.96 0.96
N TYR A 194 -19.35 1.78 1.43
CA TYR A 194 -19.46 0.62 0.56
C TYR A 194 -20.61 0.72 -0.45
N ASP A 195 -21.57 1.63 -0.24
CA ASP A 195 -22.69 1.90 -1.16
C ASP A 195 -22.31 2.87 -2.29
N ASP A 196 -21.10 3.47 -2.25
CA ASP A 196 -20.63 4.36 -3.32
C ASP A 196 -20.13 3.60 -4.58
N PHE A 197 -19.96 2.28 -4.49
CA PHE A 197 -19.44 1.42 -5.58
C PHE A 197 -18.20 2.01 -6.29
N ILE A 198 -17.25 2.54 -5.51
CA ILE A 198 -16.05 3.20 -6.03
C ILE A 198 -15.32 2.30 -7.01
N GLU A 199 -14.81 2.91 -8.07
CA GLU A 199 -14.02 2.28 -9.11
C GLU A 199 -12.64 2.91 -9.22
N PHE A 200 -11.75 2.18 -9.89
CA PHE A 200 -10.43 2.69 -10.17
C PHE A 200 -10.53 3.95 -11.05
N SER A 201 -9.73 4.96 -10.72
CA SER A 201 -9.58 6.16 -11.55
C SER A 201 -8.11 6.54 -11.66
N PHE A 202 -7.75 7.13 -12.80
CA PHE A 202 -6.42 7.71 -13.01
C PHE A 202 -6.06 8.71 -11.90
N ARG A 203 -7.02 9.53 -11.48
CA ARG A 203 -6.85 10.49 -10.38
C ARG A 203 -6.42 9.81 -9.08
N HIS A 204 -7.08 8.72 -8.69
CA HIS A 204 -6.72 7.96 -7.49
C HIS A 204 -5.26 7.45 -7.57
N ARG A 205 -4.89 6.86 -8.70
CA ARG A 205 -3.52 6.38 -8.96
C ARG A 205 -2.48 7.48 -8.74
N VAL A 206 -2.70 8.68 -9.29
CA VAL A 206 -1.70 9.76 -9.17
C VAL A 206 -1.71 10.38 -7.78
N GLU A 207 -2.87 10.80 -7.27
CA GLU A 207 -2.97 11.55 -6.02
C GLU A 207 -2.66 10.70 -4.78
N HIS A 208 -3.07 9.43 -4.77
CA HIS A 208 -2.94 8.57 -3.59
C HIS A 208 -1.81 7.56 -3.70
N ASP A 209 -1.75 6.77 -4.78
CA ASP A 209 -0.73 5.73 -4.92
C ASP A 209 0.63 6.33 -5.29
N GLY A 210 0.63 7.33 -6.17
CA GLY A 210 1.81 8.11 -6.53
C GLY A 210 2.11 9.31 -5.65
N ARG A 211 1.23 9.63 -4.70
CA ARG A 211 1.37 10.75 -3.76
C ARG A 211 1.58 12.09 -4.47
N GLY A 212 0.87 12.28 -5.58
CA GLY A 212 0.98 13.45 -6.45
C GLY A 212 2.10 13.39 -7.47
N TYR A 213 2.90 12.32 -7.51
CA TYR A 213 3.98 12.15 -8.49
C TYR A 213 3.66 11.06 -9.50
N ASP A 214 3.88 11.38 -10.78
CA ASP A 214 3.77 10.47 -11.91
C ASP A 214 5.13 10.38 -12.63
N TRP A 215 5.21 9.58 -13.70
CA TRP A 215 6.45 9.26 -14.40
C TRP A 215 7.23 10.49 -14.88
N TYR A 216 6.55 11.53 -15.36
CA TYR A 216 7.18 12.75 -15.88
C TYR A 216 7.79 13.58 -14.74
N HIS A 217 7.13 13.65 -13.58
CA HIS A 217 7.70 14.30 -12.39
C HIS A 217 9.00 13.61 -11.94
N MET A 218 9.04 12.27 -11.97
CA MET A 218 10.27 11.53 -11.64
C MET A 218 11.37 11.76 -12.67
N LEU A 219 11.02 11.91 -13.95
CA LEU A 219 11.96 12.23 -15.02
C LEU A 219 12.58 13.62 -14.81
N GLU A 220 11.76 14.63 -14.49
CA GLU A 220 12.20 16.01 -14.23
C GLU A 220 13.09 16.11 -12.99
N ILE A 221 12.69 15.46 -11.90
CA ILE A 221 13.38 15.55 -10.61
C ILE A 221 14.67 14.72 -10.59
N ALA A 222 14.83 13.74 -11.48
CA ALA A 222 15.98 12.84 -11.51
C ALA A 222 17.33 13.60 -11.49
N ASN A 223 17.47 14.61 -12.35
CA ASN A 223 18.71 15.37 -12.51
C ASN A 223 19.10 16.11 -11.22
N LYS A 224 18.11 16.60 -10.45
CA LYS A 224 18.34 17.28 -9.16
C LYS A 224 19.05 16.37 -8.14
N PHE A 225 18.85 15.06 -8.26
CA PHE A 225 19.45 14.06 -7.38
C PHE A 225 20.60 13.29 -8.03
N GLY A 226 21.11 13.75 -9.18
CA GLY A 226 22.21 13.10 -9.89
C GLY A 226 21.83 11.80 -10.59
N GLU A 227 20.53 11.51 -10.74
CA GLU A 227 20.03 10.39 -11.52
C GLU A 227 19.76 10.84 -12.96
N LYS A 228 20.06 9.97 -13.93
CA LYS A 228 19.69 10.17 -15.33
C LYS A 228 18.61 9.17 -15.72
N LEU A 229 17.44 9.65 -16.06
CA LEU A 229 16.33 8.86 -16.60
C LEU A 229 15.98 9.35 -18.00
N SER A 230 15.50 8.46 -18.84
CA SER A 230 14.97 8.76 -20.16
C SER A 230 13.49 8.40 -20.24
N LYS A 231 12.74 9.06 -21.12
CA LYS A 231 11.33 8.71 -21.39
C LYS A 231 11.17 7.23 -21.78
N LYS A 232 12.12 6.66 -22.55
CA LYS A 232 12.12 5.24 -22.94
C LYS A 232 12.22 4.31 -21.73
N GLU A 233 13.06 4.64 -20.74
CA GLU A 233 13.15 3.86 -19.50
C GLU A 233 11.86 3.93 -18.67
N MET A 234 11.05 4.99 -18.82
CA MET A 234 9.83 5.23 -18.05
C MET A 234 8.57 4.62 -18.67
N ASP A 235 8.65 4.06 -19.89
CA ASP A 235 7.49 3.52 -20.62
C ASP A 235 6.56 2.60 -19.79
N PRO A 236 7.06 1.71 -18.91
CA PRO A 236 6.19 0.85 -18.09
C PRO A 236 5.28 1.59 -17.11
N TRP A 237 5.59 2.86 -16.82
CA TRP A 237 4.84 3.74 -15.92
C TRP A 237 4.08 4.84 -16.67
N ILE A 238 4.17 4.90 -18.00
CA ILE A 238 3.36 5.80 -18.81
C ILE A 238 1.96 5.21 -18.91
N TYR A 239 0.99 5.89 -18.31
CA TYR A 239 -0.42 5.52 -18.38
C TYR A 239 -0.95 5.71 -19.83
N PRO A 240 -1.80 4.80 -20.34
CA PRO A 240 -2.43 4.98 -21.65
C PRO A 240 -3.20 6.31 -21.73
N SER A 241 -3.25 6.90 -22.92
CA SER A 241 -4.01 8.13 -23.17
C SER A 241 -5.53 7.92 -23.03
N ASP A 242 -6.27 9.01 -22.84
CA ASP A 242 -7.74 8.95 -22.77
C ASP A 242 -8.33 8.33 -24.06
N ASP A 243 -7.80 8.69 -25.25
CA ASP A 243 -8.21 8.10 -26.53
C ASP A 243 -8.01 6.57 -26.58
N GLU A 244 -6.89 6.08 -26.02
CA GLU A 244 -6.60 4.65 -25.95
C GLU A 244 -7.52 3.91 -24.98
N ILE A 245 -7.85 4.54 -23.85
CA ILE A 245 -8.77 4.02 -22.84
C ILE A 245 -10.20 3.99 -23.40
N ASP A 246 -10.66 5.07 -24.01
CA ASP A 246 -12.00 5.22 -24.57
C ASP A 246 -12.24 4.28 -25.75
N ARG A 247 -11.23 4.09 -26.61
CA ARG A 247 -11.28 3.13 -27.73
C ARG A 247 -11.62 1.72 -27.28
N VAL A 248 -11.09 1.29 -26.14
CA VAL A 248 -11.34 -0.05 -25.59
C VAL A 248 -12.51 -0.05 -24.60
N GLY A 249 -12.78 1.08 -23.95
CA GLY A 249 -13.72 1.19 -22.84
C GLY A 249 -13.17 0.56 -21.55
N VAL A 250 -11.88 0.75 -21.26
CA VAL A 250 -11.24 0.12 -20.08
C VAL A 250 -11.84 0.66 -18.79
N ARG A 251 -12.37 -0.24 -17.96
CA ARG A 251 -12.94 0.05 -16.65
C ARG A 251 -12.36 -0.89 -15.60
N GLY A 252 -11.95 -0.32 -14.46
CA GLY A 252 -11.42 -1.09 -13.33
C GLY A 252 -12.39 -1.09 -12.15
N ILE A 253 -12.98 -2.24 -11.84
CA ILE A 253 -13.87 -2.40 -10.69
C ILE A 253 -13.16 -3.08 -9.52
N TYR A 254 -13.59 -2.80 -8.29
CA TYR A 254 -13.14 -3.55 -7.11
C TYR A 254 -14.15 -4.67 -6.81
N ILE A 255 -13.71 -5.93 -6.84
CA ILE A 255 -14.60 -7.07 -6.58
C ILE A 255 -15.17 -7.07 -5.16
N ALA A 256 -14.47 -6.44 -4.21
CA ALA A 256 -14.94 -6.23 -2.85
C ALA A 256 -16.22 -5.38 -2.76
N ASN A 257 -16.59 -4.64 -3.81
CA ASN A 257 -17.88 -3.98 -3.89
C ASN A 257 -19.02 -4.99 -4.02
N TYR A 258 -18.76 -6.18 -4.57
CA TYR A 258 -19.80 -7.15 -4.92
C TYR A 258 -19.79 -8.40 -4.05
N ILE A 259 -18.62 -8.76 -3.53
CA ILE A 259 -18.39 -9.98 -2.75
C ILE A 259 -17.94 -9.60 -1.35
N TYR A 260 -18.45 -10.30 -0.34
CA TYR A 260 -18.05 -10.07 1.04
C TYR A 260 -16.54 -10.28 1.19
N TRP A 261 -15.84 -9.22 1.59
CA TRP A 261 -14.39 -9.18 1.58
C TRP A 261 -13.82 -9.27 3.00
N GLU A 262 -13.29 -10.44 3.36
CA GLU A 262 -12.62 -10.68 4.62
C GLU A 262 -11.37 -11.57 4.50
N ALA A 263 -10.21 -10.93 4.56
CA ALA A 263 -8.90 -11.54 4.36
C ALA A 263 -8.61 -12.75 5.25
N ASN A 264 -9.08 -12.77 6.50
CA ASN A 264 -8.86 -13.92 7.39
C ASN A 264 -9.61 -15.18 6.93
N GLU A 265 -10.74 -15.03 6.23
CA GLU A 265 -11.47 -16.16 5.65
C GLU A 265 -10.90 -16.54 4.28
N HIS A 266 -10.47 -15.55 3.48
CA HIS A 266 -9.78 -15.79 2.20
C HIS A 266 -8.57 -16.72 2.38
N ILE A 267 -7.69 -16.42 3.36
CA ILE A 267 -6.48 -17.22 3.64
C ILE A 267 -6.84 -18.68 3.92
N LYS A 268 -7.85 -18.94 4.76
CA LYS A 268 -8.25 -20.33 5.09
C LYS A 268 -8.71 -21.07 3.83
N LEU A 269 -9.54 -20.42 3.02
CA LEU A 269 -10.08 -20.98 1.78
C LEU A 269 -8.98 -21.33 0.79
N ILE A 270 -8.09 -20.39 0.47
CA ILE A 270 -7.06 -20.58 -0.56
C ILE A 270 -5.98 -21.56 -0.12
N LYS A 271 -5.67 -21.64 1.18
CA LYS A 271 -4.76 -22.66 1.72
C LYS A 271 -5.34 -24.05 1.52
N LYS A 272 -6.64 -24.22 1.82
CA LYS A 272 -7.34 -25.49 1.68
C LYS A 272 -7.50 -25.91 0.21
N LYS A 273 -7.94 -25.00 -0.67
CA LYS A 273 -8.23 -25.32 -2.07
C LYS A 273 -6.97 -25.38 -2.95
N TYR A 274 -5.98 -24.52 -2.69
CA TYR A 274 -4.87 -24.28 -3.63
C TYR A 274 -3.49 -24.47 -3.01
N GLY A 275 -3.39 -24.89 -1.75
CA GLY A 275 -2.10 -25.08 -1.08
C GLY A 275 -1.28 -23.78 -1.00
N PHE A 276 -1.93 -22.63 -0.82
CA PHE A 276 -1.27 -21.33 -0.64
C PHE A 276 -0.24 -21.39 0.51
N LEU A 277 0.94 -20.82 0.30
CA LEU A 277 2.02 -20.81 1.28
C LEU A 277 2.05 -19.49 2.05
N GLU A 278 2.16 -19.58 3.37
CA GLU A 278 2.49 -18.44 4.23
C GLU A 278 4.01 -18.30 4.38
N SER A 279 4.48 -17.16 4.88
CA SER A 279 5.89 -17.02 5.26
C SER A 279 6.28 -18.09 6.27
N SER A 280 7.37 -18.82 6.01
CA SER A 280 7.96 -19.75 6.96
C SER A 280 8.44 -19.00 8.21
N GLU A 281 9.06 -17.84 7.98
CA GLU A 281 9.60 -16.98 9.02
C GLU A 281 8.56 -15.97 9.55
N PRO A 282 8.58 -15.65 10.85
CA PRO A 282 7.82 -14.52 11.38
C PRO A 282 8.30 -13.19 10.79
N PHE A 283 7.37 -12.29 10.48
CA PHE A 283 7.72 -10.91 10.16
C PHE A 283 8.02 -10.10 11.41
N GLU A 284 8.91 -9.12 11.26
CA GLU A 284 9.30 -8.23 12.37
C GLU A 284 8.19 -7.23 12.67
N ARG A 285 7.54 -6.68 11.64
CA ARG A 285 6.62 -5.54 11.77
C ARG A 285 5.13 -5.92 11.79
N THR A 286 4.80 -7.21 11.65
CA THR A 286 3.42 -7.72 11.72
C THR A 286 3.38 -9.15 12.27
N TYR A 287 2.26 -9.53 12.88
CA TYR A 287 1.99 -10.91 13.32
C TYR A 287 1.34 -11.78 12.23
N ARG A 288 0.83 -11.19 11.14
CA ARG A 288 0.20 -11.93 10.03
C ARG A 288 1.26 -12.48 9.07
N LYS A 289 1.26 -13.79 8.78
CA LYS A 289 2.27 -14.46 7.92
C LYS A 289 1.91 -14.52 6.43
N ALA A 290 0.70 -14.13 6.04
CA ALA A 290 0.21 -14.22 4.66
C ALA A 290 0.12 -12.85 3.92
N SER A 291 0.65 -11.77 4.50
CA SER A 291 0.51 -10.41 3.94
C SER A 291 1.74 -10.04 3.13
N ASN A 292 1.56 -9.39 1.98
CA ASN A 292 2.63 -8.78 1.15
C ASN A 292 3.85 -9.70 0.93
N LEU A 293 3.62 -10.97 0.55
CA LEU A 293 4.70 -11.92 0.26
C LEU A 293 5.42 -11.61 -1.07
N ASP A 294 4.78 -10.79 -1.90
CA ASP A 294 5.22 -10.32 -3.20
C ASP A 294 6.30 -9.23 -3.15
N ASP A 295 6.50 -8.60 -2.00
CA ASP A 295 7.58 -7.64 -1.77
C ASP A 295 8.08 -7.74 -0.33
N ILE A 296 9.33 -8.20 -0.16
CA ILE A 296 9.97 -8.34 1.16
C ILE A 296 10.08 -7.01 1.93
N HIS A 297 10.03 -5.88 1.23
CA HIS A 297 10.16 -4.55 1.82
C HIS A 297 8.86 -3.96 2.32
N GLU A 298 7.71 -4.45 1.81
CA GLU A 298 6.39 -3.95 2.22
C GLU A 298 6.19 -4.13 3.72
N ASN A 299 6.35 -5.36 4.26
CA ASN A 299 6.33 -5.62 5.71
C ASN A 299 7.65 -5.25 6.44
N GLY A 300 8.58 -4.60 5.74
CA GLY A 300 9.94 -4.30 6.18
C GLY A 300 10.21 -2.80 6.20
N ILE A 301 11.21 -2.34 5.42
CA ILE A 301 11.59 -0.93 5.42
C ILE A 301 10.51 0.04 4.91
N HIS A 302 9.58 -0.38 4.04
CA HIS A 302 8.48 0.48 3.57
C HIS A 302 7.62 0.92 4.75
N ASP A 303 7.14 -0.06 5.52
CA ASP A 303 6.36 0.21 6.72
C ASP A 303 7.17 0.89 7.83
N TYR A 304 8.48 0.68 7.88
CA TYR A 304 9.35 1.41 8.81
C TYR A 304 9.37 2.90 8.47
N LEU A 305 9.41 3.26 7.19
CA LEU A 305 9.35 4.67 6.77
C LEU A 305 8.01 5.32 7.11
N LYS A 306 6.89 4.57 7.02
CA LYS A 306 5.59 5.03 7.56
C LYS A 306 5.68 5.32 9.06
N PHE A 307 6.34 4.46 9.83
CA PHE A 307 6.58 4.73 11.25
C PHE A 307 7.45 5.97 11.46
N VAL A 308 8.55 6.11 10.72
CA VAL A 308 9.41 7.31 10.82
C VAL A 308 8.60 8.57 10.51
N LYS A 309 7.75 8.56 9.50
CA LYS A 309 6.93 9.73 9.15
C LYS A 309 5.86 10.05 10.19
N PHE A 310 5.04 9.07 10.55
CA PHE A 310 3.75 9.30 11.22
C PHE A 310 3.65 8.63 12.61
N GLY A 311 4.66 7.87 13.04
CA GLY A 311 4.72 7.29 14.38
C GLY A 311 3.87 6.04 14.59
N TYR A 312 3.38 5.42 13.51
CA TYR A 312 2.65 4.14 13.50
C TYR A 312 3.06 3.29 12.29
N GLY A 313 2.85 1.97 12.35
CA GLY A 313 3.32 1.03 11.34
C GLY A 313 2.31 -0.07 10.99
N ARG A 314 2.81 -1.17 10.42
CA ARG A 314 1.98 -2.27 9.92
C ARG A 314 1.18 -2.99 11.00
N ALA A 315 1.72 -3.12 12.21
CA ALA A 315 0.99 -3.75 13.30
C ALA A 315 -0.23 -2.91 13.71
N SER A 316 -0.16 -1.59 13.57
CA SER A 316 -1.32 -0.71 13.75
C SER A 316 -2.39 -0.93 12.66
N ASP A 317 -2.00 -1.07 11.39
CA ASP A 317 -2.95 -1.33 10.30
C ASP A 317 -3.64 -2.68 10.48
N HIS A 318 -2.86 -3.75 10.64
CA HIS A 318 -3.39 -5.11 10.80
C HIS A 318 -4.15 -5.28 12.11
N GLY A 319 -3.67 -4.66 13.20
CA GLY A 319 -4.37 -4.65 14.48
C GLY A 319 -5.72 -3.97 14.36
N SER A 320 -5.80 -2.83 13.65
CA SER A 320 -7.07 -2.14 13.40
C SER A 320 -8.03 -2.97 12.55
N LYS A 321 -7.54 -3.63 11.49
CA LYS A 321 -8.37 -4.57 10.69
C LYS A 321 -8.88 -5.74 11.53
N ASP A 322 -8.03 -6.38 12.33
CA ASP A 322 -8.41 -7.56 13.13
C ASP A 322 -9.32 -7.23 14.31
N ILE A 323 -9.23 -6.02 14.87
CA ILE A 323 -10.24 -5.54 15.84
C ILE A 323 -11.60 -5.41 15.17
N ARG A 324 -11.66 -4.78 13.98
CA ARG A 324 -12.92 -4.61 13.23
C ARG A 324 -13.53 -5.96 12.83
N ALA A 325 -12.68 -6.92 12.47
CA ALA A 325 -13.06 -8.30 12.18
C ALA A 325 -13.31 -9.17 13.44
N LYS A 326 -13.25 -8.59 14.64
CA LYS A 326 -13.44 -9.26 15.95
C LYS A 326 -12.49 -10.46 16.18
N LYS A 327 -11.31 -10.46 15.56
CA LYS A 327 -10.29 -11.52 15.71
C LYS A 327 -9.38 -11.28 16.91
N ILE A 328 -9.15 -10.02 17.26
CA ILE A 328 -8.38 -9.64 18.45
C ILE A 328 -9.06 -8.48 19.19
N THR A 329 -8.78 -8.38 20.47
CA THR A 329 -9.16 -7.22 21.30
C THR A 329 -8.25 -6.03 21.05
N ARG A 330 -8.74 -4.81 21.36
CA ARG A 330 -7.91 -3.59 21.31
C ARG A 330 -6.65 -3.70 22.17
N MET A 331 -6.75 -4.33 23.35
CA MET A 331 -5.61 -4.54 24.24
C MET A 331 -4.54 -5.46 23.62
N GLN A 332 -4.95 -6.54 22.93
CA GLN A 332 -4.02 -7.39 22.19
C GLN A 332 -3.34 -6.63 21.05
N ALA A 333 -4.09 -5.83 20.29
CA ALA A 333 -3.53 -5.01 19.23
C ALA A 333 -2.49 -4.00 19.76
N ILE A 334 -2.76 -3.33 20.89
CA ILE A 334 -1.81 -2.40 21.52
C ILE A 334 -0.49 -3.11 21.88
N LYS A 335 -0.56 -4.36 22.37
CA LYS A 335 0.65 -5.17 22.66
C LYS A 335 1.47 -5.41 21.39
N GLU A 336 0.82 -5.77 20.28
CA GLU A 336 1.50 -5.99 19.00
C GLU A 336 2.09 -4.69 18.43
N VAL A 337 1.37 -3.57 18.50
CA VAL A 337 1.86 -2.24 18.09
C VAL A 337 3.13 -1.87 18.88
N LYS A 338 3.08 -1.98 20.21
CA LYS A 338 4.22 -1.69 21.09
C LYS A 338 5.43 -2.56 20.78
N LYS A 339 5.19 -3.83 20.41
CA LYS A 339 6.25 -4.80 20.10
C LYS A 339 6.91 -4.54 18.74
N ARG A 340 6.18 -4.04 17.73
CA ARG A 340 6.57 -4.19 16.32
C ARG A 340 6.76 -2.91 15.52
N ASP A 341 5.92 -1.90 15.73
CA ASP A 341 5.80 -0.79 14.77
C ASP A 341 7.09 0.04 14.63
N TYR A 342 7.96 0.05 15.62
CA TYR A 342 9.21 0.83 15.59
C TYR A 342 10.40 0.07 15.01
N ILE A 343 10.28 -1.25 14.77
CA ILE A 343 11.42 -2.09 14.40
C ILE A 343 11.96 -1.69 13.02
N LYS A 344 13.21 -1.23 12.98
CA LYS A 344 13.96 -1.05 11.74
C LYS A 344 14.34 -2.44 11.20
N SER A 345 13.69 -2.84 10.11
CA SER A 345 13.71 -4.24 9.66
C SER A 345 15.04 -4.66 9.03
N LYS A 346 15.36 -5.95 9.16
CA LYS A 346 16.63 -6.54 8.67
C LYS A 346 16.76 -6.54 7.15
N ASP A 347 15.65 -6.46 6.43
CA ASP A 347 15.57 -6.35 4.97
C ASP A 347 16.25 -5.07 4.44
N LEU A 348 16.45 -4.05 5.27
CA LEU A 348 17.21 -2.85 4.94
C LEU A 348 18.58 -3.18 4.35
N LYS A 349 19.26 -4.21 4.88
CA LYS A 349 20.60 -4.62 4.40
C LYS A 349 20.56 -4.96 2.90
N ARG A 350 19.50 -5.64 2.46
CA ARG A 350 19.29 -5.99 1.05
C ARG A 350 19.04 -4.74 0.22
N TRP A 351 18.18 -3.83 0.69
CA TRP A 351 17.89 -2.59 -0.03
C TRP A 351 19.12 -1.69 -0.18
N LEU A 352 19.88 -1.48 0.91
CA LEU A 352 21.12 -0.70 0.90
C LEU A 352 22.13 -1.25 -0.12
N LYS A 353 22.34 -2.57 -0.13
CA LYS A 353 23.17 -3.24 -1.13
C LYS A 353 22.61 -3.06 -2.55
N TYR A 354 21.30 -3.14 -2.71
CA TYR A 354 20.63 -3.02 -4.00
C TYR A 354 20.84 -1.63 -4.63
N VAL A 355 20.65 -0.56 -3.86
CA VAL A 355 20.76 0.83 -4.34
C VAL A 355 22.15 1.44 -4.20
N GLY A 356 23.07 0.78 -3.48
CA GLY A 356 24.43 1.27 -3.23
C GLY A 356 24.50 2.38 -2.17
N TRP A 357 23.70 2.29 -1.12
CA TRP A 357 23.66 3.28 -0.04
C TRP A 357 24.23 2.74 1.28
N THR A 358 24.63 3.66 2.15
CA THR A 358 24.99 3.34 3.54
C THR A 358 23.78 3.53 4.45
N GLU A 359 23.77 2.83 5.58
CA GLU A 359 22.72 2.99 6.59
C GLU A 359 22.68 4.42 7.16
N LYS A 360 23.85 5.05 7.35
CA LYS A 360 23.95 6.46 7.77
C LYS A 360 23.23 7.41 6.81
N LYS A 361 23.39 7.21 5.49
CA LYS A 361 22.68 8.01 4.48
C LYS A 361 21.17 7.76 4.55
N PHE A 362 20.76 6.50 4.65
CA PHE A 362 19.34 6.14 4.79
C PHE A 362 18.70 6.81 6.01
N ASP A 363 19.36 6.75 7.17
CA ASP A 363 18.85 7.34 8.41
C ASP A 363 18.74 8.86 8.31
N ALA A 364 19.78 9.53 7.78
CA ALA A 364 19.77 10.98 7.59
C ALA A 364 18.63 11.44 6.65
N VAL A 365 18.39 10.72 5.55
CA VAL A 365 17.29 11.03 4.62
C VAL A 365 15.94 10.73 5.27
N SER A 366 15.78 9.59 5.93
CA SER A 366 14.52 9.19 6.60
C SER A 366 14.06 10.25 7.61
N ASP A 367 15.01 10.78 8.36
CA ASP A 367 14.79 11.79 9.39
C ASP A 367 14.21 13.11 8.83
N THR A 368 14.46 13.43 7.56
CA THR A 368 13.87 14.62 6.89
C THR A 368 12.37 14.52 6.67
N PHE A 369 11.81 13.31 6.74
CA PHE A 369 10.38 13.06 6.52
C PHE A 369 9.56 12.93 7.81
N ARG A 370 10.17 13.14 8.98
CA ARG A 370 9.46 13.10 10.27
C ARG A 370 8.45 14.23 10.36
N ASP A 371 7.19 13.89 10.65
CA ASP A 371 6.12 14.86 10.83
C ASP A 371 6.25 15.59 12.18
N GLN A 372 6.27 16.92 12.14
CA GLN A 372 6.33 17.80 13.32
C GLN A 372 5.12 17.63 14.25
N ARG A 373 3.99 17.13 13.74
CA ARG A 373 2.79 16.80 14.53
C ARG A 373 2.91 15.47 15.29
N THR A 374 4.01 14.74 15.08
CA THR A 374 4.26 13.43 15.69
C THR A 374 5.48 13.46 16.60
N TRP A 375 6.56 14.07 16.11
CA TRP A 375 7.90 13.91 16.65
C TRP A 375 8.39 15.18 17.32
N TRP A 376 9.10 15.02 18.42
CA TRP A 376 9.90 16.09 19.03
C TRP A 376 11.27 15.57 19.45
N ILE A 377 12.16 16.48 19.81
CA ILE A 377 13.54 16.15 20.17
C ILE A 377 13.72 16.34 21.67
N LYS A 378 14.32 15.35 22.34
CA LYS A 378 14.79 15.46 23.74
C LYS A 378 16.16 14.81 23.86
N ASN A 379 17.17 15.53 24.35
CA ASN A 379 18.54 15.01 24.53
C ASN A 379 19.10 14.33 23.26
N GLY A 380 18.85 14.92 22.09
CA GLY A 380 19.30 14.40 20.79
C GLY A 380 18.65 13.08 20.37
N LYS A 381 17.48 12.74 20.93
CA LYS A 381 16.68 11.57 20.57
C LYS A 381 15.30 11.98 20.07
N TRP A 382 14.78 11.19 19.14
CA TRP A 382 13.41 11.31 18.66
C TRP A 382 12.42 10.77 19.69
N MET A 383 11.46 11.59 20.06
CA MET A 383 10.42 11.27 21.01
C MET A 383 9.04 11.35 20.33
N LYS A 384 8.12 10.46 20.72
CA LYS A 384 6.69 10.59 20.36
C LYS A 384 5.79 10.13 21.50
N ASN A 385 4.53 10.59 21.47
CA ASN A 385 3.46 10.07 22.30
C ASN A 385 2.99 8.71 21.77
N ASN A 386 2.44 7.88 22.67
CA ASN A 386 2.04 6.52 22.35
C ASN A 386 0.62 6.23 22.82
N ILE A 387 0.00 5.22 22.19
CA ILE A 387 -1.33 4.73 22.54
C ILE A 387 -1.42 4.17 23.97
N TRP A 388 -0.29 3.85 24.62
CA TRP A 388 -0.23 3.44 26.04
C TRP A 388 0.02 4.61 27.01
N GLY A 389 -0.20 5.85 26.58
CA GLY A 389 -0.29 7.03 27.46
C GLY A 389 1.05 7.61 27.96
N LYS A 390 2.19 7.02 27.60
CA LYS A 390 3.52 7.54 27.97
C LYS A 390 4.40 7.74 26.73
N PRO A 391 5.17 8.84 26.64
CA PRO A 391 6.10 9.06 25.55
C PRO A 391 7.24 8.05 25.57
N SER A 392 7.88 7.82 24.42
CA SER A 392 9.05 6.94 24.32
C SER A 392 10.05 7.46 23.30
N SER A 393 11.32 7.09 23.48
CA SER A 393 12.43 7.42 22.59
C SER A 393 12.56 6.37 21.49
N TYR A 394 12.78 6.80 20.24
CA TYR A 394 12.89 5.96 19.05
C TYR A 394 14.15 6.21 18.23
N GLY A 395 15.27 6.39 18.92
CA GLY A 395 16.60 6.49 18.31
C GLY A 395 17.19 7.90 18.37
N LYS A 396 18.44 8.00 17.93
CA LYS A 396 19.17 9.27 17.82
C LYS A 396 18.61 10.12 16.68
N VAL A 397 18.76 11.42 16.79
CA VAL A 397 18.50 12.35 15.69
C VAL A 397 19.69 12.34 14.73
N TYR A 398 19.43 12.04 13.46
CA TYR A 398 20.36 12.09 12.35
C TYR A 398 20.19 13.36 11.50
N LEU A 399 19.12 14.13 11.73
CA LEU A 399 18.99 15.46 11.15
C LEU A 399 20.16 16.37 11.55
N PRO A 400 20.71 17.15 10.59
CA PRO A 400 21.59 18.28 10.88
C PRO A 400 20.97 19.23 11.92
N LYS A 401 21.79 19.75 12.85
CA LYS A 401 21.32 20.56 13.99
C LYS A 401 20.58 21.83 13.57
N ASP A 402 20.96 22.43 12.45
CA ASP A 402 20.30 23.60 11.84
C ASP A 402 18.83 23.31 11.46
N GLN A 403 18.48 22.04 11.23
CA GLN A 403 17.11 21.64 10.92
C GLN A 403 16.27 21.27 12.16
N TRP A 404 16.86 21.24 13.36
CA TRP A 404 16.13 20.90 14.59
C TRP A 404 15.12 21.97 14.97
N SER A 405 15.33 23.21 14.52
CA SER A 405 14.43 24.35 14.69
C SER A 405 13.03 24.12 14.14
N LYS A 406 12.83 23.12 13.27
CA LYS A 406 11.52 22.69 12.76
C LYS A 406 10.70 21.90 13.78
N PHE A 407 11.31 21.42 14.87
CA PHE A 407 10.68 20.53 15.84
C PHE A 407 10.65 21.19 17.22
N TYR A 408 9.70 20.74 18.05
CA TYR A 408 9.74 21.07 19.48
C TYR A 408 11.00 20.44 20.09
N ILE A 409 11.77 21.23 20.84
CA ILE A 409 12.97 20.78 21.55
C ILE A 409 12.67 20.82 23.04
N GLU A 410 12.51 19.64 23.64
CA GLU A 410 12.34 19.48 25.09
C GLU A 410 13.72 19.57 25.75
N LYS A 411 13.87 20.56 26.63
CA LYS A 411 15.08 20.77 27.42
C LYS A 411 15.32 19.63 28.41
#